data_AF-A0A1F9ZUK7-F1
#
_entry.id   AF-A0A1F9ZUK7-F1
#
_cell.length_a   1.000
_cell.length_b   1.000
_cell.length_c   1.000
_cell.angle_alpha   90.00
_cell.angle_beta   90.00
_cell.angle_gamma   90.00
#
_symmetry.space_group_name_H-M   'P 1'
#
loop_
_entity.id
_entity.type
_entity.pdbx_description
1 polymer ?
#
loop_
_entity_poly.entity_id
_entity_poly.type
_entity_poly.pdbx_seq_one_letter_code
_entity_poly.pdbx_strand_id
1 'polypeptide(L)' 'MRKFITELKGKTVMTNDGQILGMIENFLLDTKTGALQNVLVIPAEDVEPRLFKTDAQGRLILPFSEMKAVRDVVVMNIG' A
#
# COMPACT_ATOMS: atom_id res chain seq x y z
N MET A 1 17.77 -10.88 -3.46
CA MET A 1 17.86 -9.48 -2.99
C MET A 1 16.96 -9.34 -1.78
N ARG A 2 17.44 -8.79 -0.66
CA ARG A 2 16.60 -8.47 0.50
C ARG A 2 16.13 -7.02 0.36
N LYS A 3 14.88 -6.73 0.72
CA LYS A 3 14.30 -5.39 0.73
C LYS A 3 13.81 -5.09 2.13
N PHE A 4 14.16 -3.92 2.65
CA PHE A 4 13.65 -3.47 3.94
C PHE A 4 12.35 -2.69 3.76
N ILE A 5 11.40 -2.87 4.67
CA ILE A 5 10.11 -2.13 4.66
C ILE A 5 10.34 -0.62 4.70
N THR A 6 11.42 -0.18 5.35
CA THR A 6 11.85 1.22 5.39
C THR A 6 12.16 1.79 4.00
N GLU A 7 12.54 0.96 3.02
CA GLU A 7 12.72 1.38 1.62
C GLU A 7 11.40 1.58 0.87
N LEU A 8 10.28 1.09 1.42
CA LEU A 8 8.97 1.17 0.78
C LEU A 8 8.21 2.44 1.19
N LYS A 9 8.52 3.00 2.35
CA LYS A 9 7.88 4.22 2.84
C LYS A 9 8.12 5.36 1.85
N GLY A 10 7.06 6.06 1.47
CA GLY A 10 7.08 7.14 0.48
C GLY A 10 7.06 6.68 -0.98
N LYS A 11 7.08 5.36 -1.27
CA LYS A 11 6.90 4.90 -2.65
C LYS A 11 5.45 5.06 -3.11
N THR A 12 5.30 5.39 -4.38
CA THR A 12 4.01 5.42 -5.06
C THR A 12 3.44 4.02 -5.20
N VAL A 13 2.16 3.87 -4.88
CA VAL A 13 1.37 2.67 -5.12
C VAL A 13 0.58 2.84 -6.41
N MET A 14 0.70 1.85 -7.29
CA MET A 14 0.02 1.80 -8.58
C MET A 14 -0.72 0.46 -8.73
N THR A 15 -1.90 0.47 -9.33
CA THR A 15 -2.63 -0.75 -9.70
C THR A 15 -2.00 -1.44 -10.92
N ASN A 16 -2.42 -2.67 -11.19
CA ASN A 16 -1.95 -3.42 -12.38
C ASN A 16 -2.36 -2.78 -13.71
N ASP A 17 -3.43 -1.99 -13.74
CA ASP A 17 -3.91 -1.24 -14.91
C ASP A 17 -3.35 0.20 -15.00
N GLY A 18 -2.47 0.59 -14.07
CA GLY A 18 -1.71 1.83 -14.14
C GLY A 18 -2.30 3.02 -13.37
N GLN A 19 -3.42 2.83 -12.66
CA GLN A 19 -3.97 3.86 -11.78
C GLN A 19 -3.04 4.09 -10.58
N ILE A 20 -2.75 5.37 -10.27
CA ILE A 20 -2.02 5.72 -9.06
C ILE A 20 -2.99 5.79 -7.89
N LEU A 21 -2.72 5.03 -6.83
CA LEU A 21 -3.53 5.04 -5.61
C LEU A 21 -3.02 6.03 -4.57
N GLY A 22 -1.74 6.40 -4.63
CA GLY A 22 -1.12 7.33 -3.69
C GLY A 22 0.23 6.86 -3.18
N MET A 23 0.58 7.19 -1.94
CA MET A 23 1.91 6.92 -1.37
C MET A 23 1.87 6.08 -0.10
N ILE A 24 2.79 5.12 0.03
CA ILE A 24 2.92 4.29 1.23
C ILE A 24 3.33 5.16 2.41
N GLU A 25 2.53 5.17 3.47
CA GLU A 25 2.91 5.83 4.72
C GLU A 25 3.38 4.83 5.79
N ASN A 26 2.68 3.69 5.91
CA ASN A 26 2.96 2.73 6.97
C ASN A 26 2.47 1.31 6.64
N PHE A 27 2.65 0.37 7.55
CA PHE A 27 2.22 -1.01 7.44
C PHE A 27 1.56 -1.47 8.74
N LEU A 28 0.58 -2.38 8.61
CA LEU A 28 0.06 -3.16 9.74
C LEU A 28 0.75 -4.52 9.75
N LEU A 29 1.21 -4.92 10.93
CA LEU A 29 1.86 -6.20 11.17
C LEU A 29 1.21 -6.93 12.34
N ASP A 30 1.23 -8.25 12.27
CA ASP A 30 0.93 -9.09 13.41
C ASP A 30 2.12 -9.07 14.38
N THR A 31 1.89 -8.62 15.62
CA THR A 31 2.96 -8.40 16.60
C THR A 31 3.53 -9.68 17.20
N LYS A 32 2.86 -10.83 17.01
CA LYS A 32 3.32 -12.13 17.51
C LYS A 32 4.22 -12.83 16.49
N THR A 33 3.85 -12.76 15.22
CA THR A 33 4.50 -13.46 14.10
C THR A 33 5.43 -12.57 13.28
N GLY A 34 5.25 -11.24 13.36
CA GLY A 34 5.93 -10.28 12.51
C GLY A 34 5.41 -10.23 11.07
N ALA A 35 4.34 -10.97 10.74
CA ALA A 35 3.80 -11.01 9.40
C ALA A 35 3.14 -9.67 9.02
N LEU A 36 3.47 -9.15 7.84
CA LEU A 36 2.80 -7.98 7.26
C LEU A 36 1.39 -8.35 6.81
N GLN A 37 0.40 -7.60 7.27
CA GLN A 37 -1.00 -7.81 6.92
C GLN A 37 -1.45 -6.78 5.87
N ASN A 38 -1.14 -5.50 6.09
CA ASN A 38 -1.62 -4.42 5.24
C ASN A 38 -0.56 -3.35 4.99
N VAL A 39 -0.72 -2.68 3.86
CA VAL A 39 -0.06 -1.44 3.50
C VAL A 39 -1.04 -0.29 3.71
N LEU A 40 -0.60 0.76 4.38
CA LEU A 40 -1.37 1.98 4.60
C LEU A 40 -0.89 3.04 3.62
N VAL A 41 -1.82 3.53 2.79
CA VAL A 41 -1.51 4.43 1.67
C VAL A 41 -2.26 5.74 1.85
N ILE A 42 -1.56 6.86 1.79
CA ILE A 42 -2.19 8.18 1.68
C ILE A 42 -2.75 8.27 0.26
N PRO A 43 -4.07 8.42 0.08
CA PRO A 43 -4.68 8.47 -1.24
C PRO A 43 -4.17 9.67 -2.05
N ALA A 44 -4.01 9.49 -3.36
CA ALA A 44 -3.81 10.61 -4.29
C ALA A 44 -5.10 11.45 -4.42
N GLU A 45 -4.99 12.69 -4.91
CA GLU A 45 -6.12 13.64 -4.98
C GLU A 45 -7.28 13.15 -5.85
N ASP A 46 -6.99 12.36 -6.88
CA ASP A 46 -7.94 11.81 -7.85
C ASP A 46 -8.53 10.46 -7.42
N VAL A 47 -8.12 9.93 -6.26
CA VAL A 47 -8.62 8.67 -5.71
C VAL A 47 -9.82 8.94 -4.81
N GLU A 48 -10.97 8.36 -5.14
CA GLU A 48 -12.17 8.38 -4.29
C GLU A 48 -12.01 7.37 -3.12
N PRO A 49 -11.68 7.82 -1.89
CA PRO A 49 -11.31 6.90 -0.81
C PRO A 49 -12.51 6.08 -0.30
N ARG A 50 -13.75 6.52 -0.57
CA ARG A 50 -14.98 5.79 -0.22
C ARG A 50 -15.13 4.46 -0.95
N LEU A 51 -14.39 4.25 -2.04
CA LEU A 51 -14.35 2.96 -2.76
C LEU A 51 -13.44 1.93 -2.06
N PHE A 52 -12.72 2.33 -1.00
CA PHE A 52 -11.75 1.51 -0.32
C PHE A 52 -12.06 1.40 1.18
N LYS A 53 -11.51 0.37 1.82
CA LYS A 53 -11.39 0.38 3.28
C LYS A 53 -10.36 1.41 3.69
N THR A 54 -10.73 2.24 4.66
CA THR A 54 -9.85 3.27 5.21
C THR A 54 -9.74 3.14 6.72
N ASP A 55 -8.64 3.66 7.27
CA ASP A 55 -8.50 3.81 8.72
C ASP A 55 -9.03 5.16 9.20
N ALA A 56 -8.90 5.41 10.51
CA ALA A 56 -9.36 6.66 11.13
C ALA A 56 -8.60 7.91 10.64
N GLN A 57 -7.46 7.76 9.97
CA GLN A 57 -6.70 8.85 9.37
C GLN A 57 -7.04 9.04 7.87
N GLY A 58 -7.96 8.24 7.32
CA GLY A 58 -8.34 8.30 5.91
C GLY A 58 -7.37 7.61 4.97
N ARG A 59 -6.45 6.78 5.48
CA ARG A 59 -5.49 6.04 4.65
C ARG A 59 -6.13 4.79 4.09
N LEU A 60 -5.83 4.47 2.84
CA LEU A 60 -6.29 3.23 2.22
C LEU A 60 -5.62 2.05 2.93
N ILE A 61 -6.42 1.04 3.28
CA ILE A 61 -5.95 -0.22 3.87
C ILE A 61 -5.90 -1.28 2.77
N LEU A 62 -4.71 -1.53 2.23
CA LEU A 62 -4.52 -2.50 1.14
C LEU A 62 -3.89 -3.79 1.68
N PRO A 63 -4.35 -4.99 1.30
CA PRO A 63 -3.71 -6.24 1.74
C PRO A 63 -2.27 -6.33 1.21
N PHE A 64 -1.31 -6.65 2.07
CA PHE A 64 0.08 -6.82 1.66
C PHE A 64 0.24 -7.97 0.63
N SER A 65 -0.64 -8.98 0.69
CA SER A 65 -0.70 -10.10 -0.25
C SER A 65 -0.97 -9.70 -1.71
N GLU A 66 -1.54 -8.51 -1.95
CA GLU A 66 -1.80 -8.02 -3.30
C GLU A 66 -0.59 -7.34 -3.96
N MET A 67 0.50 -7.16 -3.23
CA MET A 67 1.73 -6.59 -3.79
C MET A 67 2.36 -7.54 -4.81
N LYS A 68 2.52 -7.07 -6.05
CA LYS A 68 3.08 -7.86 -7.16
C LYS A 68 4.52 -7.49 -7.49
N ALA A 69 4.90 -6.22 -7.37
CA ALA A 69 6.24 -5.77 -7.69
C ALA A 69 6.67 -4.58 -6.84
N VAL A 70 7.98 -4.53 -6.55
CA VAL A 70 8.65 -3.40 -5.89
C VAL A 70 9.82 -2.97 -6.76
N ARG A 71 9.68 -1.83 -7.44
CA ARG A 71 10.74 -1.17 -8.21
C ARG A 71 10.75 0.32 -7.88
N ASP A 72 10.61 1.19 -8.88
CA ASP A 72 10.43 2.63 -8.68
C ASP A 72 9.10 2.89 -7.98
N VAL A 73 8.05 2.18 -8.44
CA VAL A 73 6.73 2.11 -7.82
C VAL A 73 6.48 0.73 -7.19
N VAL A 74 5.47 0.67 -6.33
CA VAL A 74 4.91 -0.56 -5.79
C VAL A 74 3.63 -0.88 -6.56
N VAL A 75 3.61 -2.03 -7.23
CA VAL A 75 2.46 -2.47 -8.02
C VAL A 75 1.58 -3.39 -7.17
N MET A 76 0.28 -3.09 -7.12
CA MET A 76 -0.73 -3.84 -6.39
C MET A 76 -1.78 -4.39 -7.36
N ASN A 77 -2.22 -5.61 -7.11
CA ASN A 77 -3.38 -6.18 -7.79
C ASN A 77 -4.65 -5.84 -7.02
N ILE A 78 -5.26 -4.73 -7.39
CA ILE A 78 -6.54 -4.29 -6.82
C ILE A 78 -7.60 -4.46 -7.89
N GLY A 79 -8.73 -5.06 -7.53
CA GLY A 79 -9.88 -5.31 -8.40
C GLY A 79 -11.17 -4.84 -7.77
#